data_AF-A0A5J6Q466-F1
#
_entry.id   AF-A0A5J6Q466-F1
#
_cell.length_a   1.000
_cell.length_b   1.000
_cell.length_c   1.000
_cell.angle_alpha   90.00
_cell.angle_beta   90.00
_cell.angle_gamma   90.00
#
_symmetry.space_group_name_H-M   'P 1'
#
loop_
_entity.id
_entity.type
_entity.pdbx_description
1 polymer ?
#
loop_
_entity_poly.entity_id
_entity_poly.type
_entity_poly.pdbx_seq_one_letter_code
_entity_poly.pdbx_strand_id
1 'polypeptide(L)'
;MPVTPAATAAPPERLAGAGFSGLTLLHALPGRLRWRYDLPLSGDGQELDAARLRRRLLEQPGIHEVTLSPAIHSLGIRFDPAALDRERLERLLLEEPLPLRPRLAAPRATAATAPRRWGG
;
A
#
# COMPACT_ATOMS: atom_id res chain seq x y z
N MET A 1 -7.45 14.16 39.92
CA MET A 1 -7.33 14.11 38.45
C MET A 1 -6.77 12.74 38.08
N PRO A 2 -7.59 11.72 37.78
CA PRO A 2 -7.05 10.45 37.30
C PRO A 2 -6.57 10.64 35.86
N VAL A 3 -5.29 10.37 35.63
CA VAL A 3 -4.70 10.28 34.28
C VAL A 3 -5.19 8.98 33.66
N THR A 4 -5.95 9.07 32.57
CA THR A 4 -6.36 7.91 31.77
C THR A 4 -5.08 7.23 31.25
N PRO A 5 -4.86 5.92 31.48
CA PRO A 5 -3.73 5.25 30.87
C PRO A 5 -3.91 5.30 29.35
N ALA A 6 -2.89 5.80 28.65
CA ALA A 6 -2.80 5.72 27.21
C ALA A 6 -3.06 4.28 26.81
N ALA A 7 -4.13 4.05 26.05
CA ALA A 7 -4.43 2.74 25.49
C ALA A 7 -3.18 2.26 24.77
N THR A 8 -2.51 1.24 25.33
CA THR A 8 -1.48 0.47 24.67
C THR A 8 -2.12 -0.04 23.38
N ALA A 9 -1.85 0.64 22.27
CA ALA A 9 -2.28 0.20 20.97
C ALA A 9 -1.68 -1.19 20.77
N ALA A 10 -2.53 -2.20 20.71
CA ALA A 10 -2.11 -3.56 20.40
C ALA A 10 -1.19 -3.50 19.17
N PRO A 11 -0.07 -4.25 19.15
CA PRO A 11 0.79 -4.29 17.99
C PRO A 11 -0.07 -4.65 16.76
N PRO A 12 0.06 -3.92 15.65
CA PRO A 12 -0.80 -4.13 14.51
C PRO A 12 -0.61 -5.56 13.99
N GLU A 13 -1.71 -6.27 13.84
CA GLU A 13 -1.73 -7.65 13.36
C GLU A 13 -1.05 -7.72 11.99
N ARG A 14 -0.06 -8.61 11.88
CA ARG A 14 0.72 -8.79 10.65
C ARG A 14 0.31 -10.08 9.96
N LEU A 15 -0.16 -9.97 8.73
CA LEU A 15 -0.55 -11.11 7.90
C LEU A 15 0.41 -11.29 6.72
N ALA A 16 0.67 -12.52 6.30
CA ALA A 16 1.57 -12.84 5.17
C ALA A 16 0.89 -13.81 4.20
N GLY A 17 1.09 -13.62 2.90
CA GLY A 17 0.43 -14.38 1.84
C GLY A 17 1.22 -14.41 0.53
N ALA A 18 0.65 -15.06 -0.50
CA ALA A 18 1.26 -15.19 -1.82
C ALA A 18 1.42 -13.84 -2.54
N GLY A 19 0.57 -12.87 -2.22
CA GLY A 19 0.67 -11.49 -2.65
C GLY A 19 1.67 -10.69 -1.82
N PHE A 20 1.18 -10.07 -0.74
CA PHE A 20 2.01 -9.29 0.17
C PHE A 20 2.71 -10.16 1.21
N SER A 21 4.01 -9.92 1.43
CA SER A 21 4.82 -10.62 2.44
C SER A 21 4.53 -10.17 3.87
N GLY A 22 3.84 -9.04 4.01
CA GLY A 22 3.40 -8.47 5.27
C GLY A 22 2.30 -7.45 5.01
N LEU A 23 1.17 -7.57 5.72
CA LEU A 23 0.12 -6.55 5.80
C LEU A 23 -0.01 -6.15 7.25
N THR A 24 0.20 -4.87 7.53
CA THR A 24 0.07 -4.27 8.86
C THR A 24 -1.08 -3.29 8.81
N LEU A 25 -2.17 -3.57 9.53
CA LEU A 25 -3.31 -2.65 9.58
C LEU A 25 -2.93 -1.37 10.33
N LEU A 26 -3.06 -0.22 9.67
CA LEU A 26 -2.80 1.10 10.27
C LEU A 26 -4.08 1.74 10.80
N HIS A 27 -5.16 1.69 10.02
CA HIS A 27 -6.44 2.28 10.38
C HIS A 27 -7.60 1.40 9.91
N ALA A 28 -8.55 1.18 10.81
CA ALA A 28 -9.83 0.58 10.51
C ALA A 28 -10.97 1.53 10.89
N LEU A 29 -11.70 1.98 9.89
CA LEU A 29 -12.93 2.74 10.00
C LEU A 29 -14.02 1.96 9.25
N PRO A 30 -15.30 2.09 9.64
CA PRO A 30 -16.39 1.50 8.87
C PRO A 30 -16.33 1.94 7.40
N GLY A 31 -16.23 0.97 6.49
CA GLY A 31 -16.11 1.20 5.04
C GLY A 31 -14.78 1.79 4.58
N ARG A 32 -13.75 1.88 5.44
CA ARG A 32 -12.41 2.33 5.05
C ARG A 32 -11.31 1.65 5.86
N LEU A 33 -10.42 0.96 5.16
CA LEU A 33 -9.26 0.32 5.75
C LEU A 33 -7.98 0.86 5.13
N ARG A 34 -6.93 0.98 5.94
CA ARG A 34 -5.59 1.35 5.48
C ARG A 34 -4.56 0.41 6.05
N TRP A 35 -3.79 -0.20 5.18
CA TRP A 35 -2.67 -1.07 5.52
C TRP A 35 -1.35 -0.45 5.09
N ARG A 36 -0.30 -0.76 5.85
CA ARG A 36 1.08 -0.73 5.37
C ARG A 36 1.42 -2.13 4.90
N TYR A 37 2.06 -2.26 3.75
CA TYR A 37 2.45 -3.55 3.21
C TYR A 37 3.95 -3.69 3.08
N ASP A 38 4.42 -4.93 3.06
CA ASP A 38 5.77 -5.28 2.66
C ASP A 38 5.69 -5.98 1.31
N LEU A 39 6.54 -5.54 0.38
CA LEU A 39 6.78 -6.27 -0.84
C LEU A 39 7.87 -7.30 -0.56
N PRO A 40 7.79 -8.51 -1.14
CA PRO A 40 8.98 -9.33 -1.19
C PRO A 40 10.05 -8.48 -1.86
N LEU A 41 11.23 -8.37 -1.23
CA LEU A 41 12.40 -7.78 -1.85
C LEU A 41 12.74 -8.62 -3.08
N SER A 42 12.06 -8.38 -4.20
CA SER A 42 12.46 -8.93 -5.48
C SER A 42 13.76 -8.22 -5.84
N GLY A 43 14.88 -8.85 -5.48
CA GLY A 43 16.23 -8.44 -5.87
C GLY A 43 16.41 -8.33 -7.39
N ASP A 44 15.42 -8.75 -8.16
CA ASP A 44 15.42 -8.88 -9.62
C ASP A 44 15.01 -7.61 -10.39
N GLY A 45 15.04 -6.43 -9.77
CA GLY A 45 14.69 -5.19 -10.47
C GLY A 45 13.23 -5.17 -10.94
N GLN A 46 12.32 -5.72 -10.14
CA GLN A 46 10.88 -5.66 -10.37
C GLN A 46 10.26 -4.59 -9.45
N GLU A 47 9.21 -3.93 -9.91
CA GLU A 47 8.39 -3.02 -9.09
C GLU A 47 6.91 -3.42 -9.14
N LEU A 48 6.16 -3.02 -8.12
CA LEU A 48 4.72 -3.23 -8.07
C LEU A 48 4.03 -2.38 -9.13
N ASP A 49 3.26 -3.01 -10.01
CA ASP A 49 2.36 -2.34 -10.93
C ASP A 49 1.11 -1.88 -10.18
N ALA A 50 1.24 -0.71 -9.55
CA ALA A 50 0.20 -0.10 -8.74
C ALA A 50 -1.11 0.12 -9.51
N ALA A 51 -1.02 0.46 -10.80
CA ALA A 51 -2.20 0.72 -11.62
C ALA A 51 -2.97 -0.58 -11.88
N ARG A 52 -2.26 -1.66 -12.21
CA ARG A 52 -2.86 -2.98 -12.43
C ARG A 52 -3.48 -3.55 -11.15
N LEU A 53 -2.78 -3.42 -10.03
CA LEU A 53 -3.33 -3.86 -8.74
C LEU A 53 -4.57 -3.05 -8.34
N ARG A 54 -4.51 -1.72 -8.48
CA ARG A 54 -5.66 -0.85 -8.22
C ARG A 54 -6.88 -1.24 -9.05
N ARG A 55 -6.69 -1.51 -10.35
CA ARG A 55 -7.79 -1.93 -11.23
C ARG A 55 -8.43 -3.24 -10.78
N ARG A 56 -7.62 -4.26 -10.48
CA ARG A 56 -8.13 -5.56 -9.98
C ARG A 56 -8.92 -5.44 -8.69
N LEU A 57 -8.44 -4.61 -7.76
CA LEU A 57 -9.15 -4.36 -6.51
C LEU A 57 -10.45 -3.61 -6.74
N LEU A 58 -10.49 -2.65 -7.66
CA LEU A 58 -11.72 -1.93 -8.03
C LEU A 58 -12.74 -2.82 -8.79
N GLU A 59 -12.30 -3.91 -9.42
CA GLU A 59 -13.19 -4.89 -10.04
C GLU A 59 -13.95 -5.74 -9.00
N GLN A 60 -13.57 -5.67 -7.72
CA GLN A 60 -14.23 -6.41 -6.65
C GLN A 60 -15.56 -5.74 -6.24
N PRO A 61 -16.67 -6.49 -6.22
CA PRO A 61 -17.98 -5.94 -5.90
C PRO A 61 -17.98 -5.42 -4.47
N GLY A 62 -18.33 -4.15 -4.27
CA GLY A 62 -18.35 -3.51 -2.95
C GLY A 62 -17.10 -2.68 -2.63
N ILE A 63 -16.06 -2.68 -3.48
CA ILE A 63 -14.95 -1.73 -3.38
C ILE A 63 -15.26 -0.49 -4.22
N HIS A 64 -15.14 0.69 -3.62
CA HIS A 64 -15.42 1.98 -4.28
C HIS A 64 -14.16 2.75 -4.62
N GLU A 65 -13.13 2.66 -3.78
CA GLU A 65 -11.91 3.43 -3.93
C GLU A 65 -10.72 2.62 -3.47
N VAL A 66 -9.62 2.72 -4.22
CA VAL A 66 -8.35 2.11 -3.88
C VAL A 66 -7.25 3.15 -4.09
N THR A 67 -6.53 3.43 -3.01
CA THR A 67 -5.37 4.32 -2.98
C THR A 67 -4.14 3.49 -2.72
N LEU A 68 -3.19 3.45 -3.65
CA LEU A 68 -1.96 2.70 -3.47
C LEU A 68 -0.74 3.61 -3.69
N SER A 69 0.16 3.59 -2.72
CA SER A 69 1.36 4.44 -2.71
C SER A 69 2.60 3.57 -2.51
N PRO A 70 3.24 3.11 -3.60
CA PRO A 70 4.44 2.28 -3.55
C PRO A 70 5.62 2.97 -2.87
N ALA A 71 5.72 4.30 -2.95
CA ALA A 71 6.81 5.06 -2.34
C ALA A 71 6.84 4.99 -0.80
N ILE A 72 5.69 4.79 -0.17
CA ILE A 72 5.52 4.73 1.30
C ILE A 72 4.89 3.40 1.75
N HIS A 73 4.81 2.43 0.83
CA HIS A 73 4.24 1.10 1.03
C HIS A 73 2.85 1.13 1.69
N SER A 74 1.98 2.03 1.25
CA SER A 74 0.64 2.21 1.83
C SER A 74 -0.44 1.79 0.84
N LEU A 75 -1.44 1.08 1.35
CA LEU A 75 -2.67 0.72 0.64
C LEU A 75 -3.88 1.20 1.46
N GLY A 76 -4.75 1.97 0.84
CA GLY A 76 -6.05 2.36 1.39
C GLY A 76 -7.16 1.80 0.50
N ILE A 77 -8.20 1.26 1.13
CA ILE A 77 -9.40 0.76 0.46
C ILE A 77 -10.62 1.39 1.11
N ARG A 78 -11.52 1.92 0.28
CA ARG A 78 -12.87 2.32 0.67
C ARG A 78 -13.86 1.32 0.07
N PHE A 79 -14.74 0.79 0.90
CA PHE A 79 -15.65 -0.29 0.54
C PHE A 79 -17.00 -0.09 1.23
N ASP A 80 -18.01 -0.81 0.75
CA ASP A 80 -19.31 -0.92 1.40
C ASP A 80 -19.24 -1.98 2.53
N PRO A 81 -19.34 -1.57 3.81
CA PRO A 81 -19.28 -2.50 4.94
C PRO A 81 -20.48 -3.47 5.00
N ALA A 82 -21.55 -3.23 4.23
CA ALA A 82 -22.66 -4.17 4.11
C ALA A 82 -22.37 -5.30 3.10
N ALA A 83 -21.44 -5.09 2.18
CA ALA A 83 -21.09 -6.04 1.11
C ALA A 83 -19.74 -6.75 1.32
N LEU A 84 -18.79 -6.09 1.98
CA LEU A 84 -17.48 -6.63 2.31
C LEU A 84 -17.11 -6.35 3.76
N ASP A 85 -16.43 -7.32 4.37
CA ASP A 85 -15.83 -7.22 5.68
C ASP A 85 -14.29 -7.22 5.59
N ARG A 86 -13.66 -6.92 6.73
CA ARG A 86 -12.19 -6.85 6.86
C ARG A 86 -11.50 -8.16 6.50
N GLU A 87 -11.99 -9.29 7.01
CA GLU A 87 -11.32 -10.59 6.80
C GLU A 87 -11.33 -10.98 5.33
N ARG A 88 -12.44 -10.69 4.64
CA ARG A 88 -12.55 -10.93 3.20
C ARG A 88 -11.60 -10.04 2.40
N LEU A 89 -11.44 -8.77 2.78
CA LEU A 89 -10.45 -7.87 2.16
C LEU A 89 -9.02 -8.34 2.41
N GLU A 90 -8.69 -8.73 3.63
CA GLU A 90 -7.36 -9.23 3.98
C GLU A 90 -7.04 -10.50 3.20
N ARG A 91 -7.98 -11.46 3.14
CA ARG A 91 -7.82 -12.68 2.34
C ARG A 91 -7.56 -12.36 0.86
N LEU A 92 -8.33 -11.45 0.28
CA LEU A 92 -8.17 -11.04 -1.10
C LEU A 92 -6.78 -10.44 -1.37
N LEU A 93 -6.27 -9.62 -0.45
CA LEU A 93 -4.93 -9.03 -0.57
C LEU A 93 -3.80 -10.05 -0.40
N LEU A 94 -4.01 -11.10 0.39
CA LEU A 94 -3.04 -12.16 0.62
C LEU A 94 -3.02 -13.19 -0.51
N GLU A 95 -4.18 -13.47 -1.11
CA GLU A 95 -4.35 -14.43 -2.20
C GLU A 95 -4.05 -13.84 -3.58
N GLU A 96 -4.28 -12.53 -3.77
CA GLU A 96 -4.02 -11.92 -5.07
C GLU A 96 -2.52 -11.89 -5.39
N PRO A 97 -2.08 -12.52 -6.50
CA PRO A 97 -0.70 -12.40 -6.94
C PRO A 97 -0.39 -10.93 -7.26
N LEU A 98 0.67 -10.41 -6.65
CA LEU A 98 1.10 -9.04 -6.91
C LEU A 98 1.46 -8.90 -8.39
N PRO A 99 0.85 -7.93 -9.10
CA PRO A 99 1.26 -7.65 -10.46
C PRO A 99 2.64 -6.97 -10.39
N LEU A 100 3.68 -7.75 -10.60
CA LEU A 100 5.05 -7.24 -10.71
C LEU A 100 5.35 -6.88 -12.16
N ARG A 101 6.04 -5.77 -12.36
CA ARG A 101 6.55 -5.36 -13.67
C ARG A 101 8.06 -5.09 -13.59
N PRO A 102 8.80 -5.24 -14.70
CA PRO A 102 10.18 -4.81 -14.77
C PRO A 102 10.31 -3.35 -14.40
N ARG A 103 11.19 -3.07 -13.43
CA ARG A 103 11.63 -1.72 -13.14
C ARG A 103 12.49 -1.29 -14.32
N LEU A 104 11.91 -0.52 -15.22
CA LEU A 104 12.68 0.25 -16.19
C LEU A 104 13.64 1.13 -15.38
N ALA A 105 14.94 0.90 -15.55
CA ALA A 105 15.95 1.78 -15.00
C ALA A 105 15.60 3.20 -15.45
N ALA A 106 15.20 4.06 -14.52
CA ALA A 106 15.03 5.47 -14.83
C ALA A 106 16.36 5.93 -15.46
N PRO A 107 16.35 6.63 -16.61
CA PRO A 107 17.57 7.24 -17.09
C PRO A 107 18.10 8.08 -15.92
N ARG A 108 19.32 7.77 -15.47
CA ARG A 108 20.04 8.59 -14.50
C ARG A 108 20.01 9.99 -15.09
N ALA A 109 19.16 10.86 -14.54
CA ALA A 109 19.18 12.27 -14.90
C ALA A 109 20.60 12.72 -14.54
N THR A 110 21.44 12.85 -15.56
CA THR A 110 22.75 13.47 -15.44
C THR A 110 22.47 14.83 -14.83
N ALA A 111 22.98 15.03 -13.61
CA ALA A 111 22.90 16.29 -12.92
C ALA A 111 23.57 17.35 -13.80
N ALA A 112 22.77 18.04 -14.60
CA ALA A 112 23.17 19.29 -15.20
C ALA A 112 23.15 20.32 -14.08
N THR A 113 24.25 20.38 -13.32
CA THR A 113 24.59 21.50 -12.47
C THR A 113 24.77 22.70 -13.39
N ALA A 114 23.69 23.46 -13.62
CA ALA A 114 23.80 24.79 -14.18
C ALA A 114 24.27 25.73 -13.07
N PRO A 115 25.44 26.39 -13.18
CA PRO A 115 25.82 27.40 -12.21
C PRO A 115 24.88 28.60 -12.37
N ARG A 116 24.16 28.95 -11.30
CA ARG A 116 23.46 30.23 -11.22
C ARG A 116 24.51 31.34 -11.17
N ARG A 117 24.69 32.05 -12.29
CA ARG A 117 25.44 33.30 -12.34
C ARG A 117 24.55 34.41 -11.79
N TRP A 118 24.77 34.81 -10.53
CA TRP A 118 24.35 36.13 -10.07
C TRP A 118 25.37 37.17 -10.52
N GLY A 119 24.87 38.28 -11.05
CA GLY A 119 25.63 39.47 -11.43
C GLY A 119 24.76 40.32 -12.35
N GLY A 120 24.55 41.61 -12.11
CA GLY A 120 24.98 42.52 -11.06
C GLY A 120 24.23 43.84 -11.27
#